data_AF-A0A838H8C7-F1
#
_entry.id   AF-A0A838H8C7-F1
#
_cell.length_a   1.000
_cell.length_b   1.000
_cell.length_c   1.000
_cell.angle_alpha   90.00
_cell.angle_beta   90.00
_cell.angle_gamma   90.00
#
_symmetry.space_group_name_H-M   'P 1'
#
loop_
_entity.id
_entity.type
_entity.pdbx_description
1 polymer ?
#
loop_
_entity_poly.entity_id
_entity_poly.type
_entity_poly.pdbx_seq_one_letter_code
_entity_poly.pdbx_strand_id
1 'polypeptide(L)'
;MDTRPPATLYVHVSDHTLTGALTGTPSGVIGGVARVEGVGPILVDQVRGWLGHCHVTVKPVIDLNQQTPVDAYEIPDRLREAVHLRSPVDVFPYATNTCRRSDIDHTDPYRSPDNGGPPGQTRSDNLGPFTRFHHRIKTHSRWQVKQPFAGVFVWRSPHGRIYLVDNTGTTRVA
;
A
#
# COMPACT_ATOMS: atom_id res chain seq x y z
N MET A 1 16.63 -25.84 18.97
CA MET A 1 15.42 -25.40 18.25
C MET A 1 14.98 -24.10 18.91
N ASP A 2 15.01 -22.98 18.19
CA ASP A 2 14.53 -21.70 18.74
C ASP A 2 12.99 -21.80 18.90
N THR A 3 12.49 -21.65 20.13
CA THR A 3 11.07 -21.83 20.49
C THR A 3 10.28 -20.52 20.44
N ARG A 4 10.92 -19.43 20.02
CA ARG A 4 10.26 -18.12 19.93
C ARG A 4 9.21 -18.12 18.80
N PRO A 5 8.00 -17.58 19.05
CA PRO A 5 6.98 -17.51 18.02
C PRO A 5 7.42 -16.58 16.88
N PRO A 6 7.20 -16.95 15.61
CA PRO A 6 7.50 -16.07 14.49
C PRO A 6 6.56 -14.86 14.49
N ALA A 7 7.11 -13.68 14.22
CA ALA A 7 6.35 -12.45 14.03
C ALA A 7 6.78 -11.77 12.72
N THR A 8 5.84 -11.13 12.02
CA THR A 8 6.12 -10.33 10.83
C THR A 8 5.88 -8.86 11.14
N LEU A 9 6.89 -8.02 10.90
CA LEU A 9 6.83 -6.59 11.07
C LEU A 9 6.93 -5.90 9.70
N TYR A 10 5.96 -5.05 9.38
CA TYR A 10 6.01 -4.21 8.18
C TYR A 10 6.49 -2.82 8.57
N VAL A 11 7.67 -2.45 8.07
CA VAL A 11 8.33 -1.19 8.39
C VAL A 11 8.47 -0.38 7.12
N HIS A 12 7.84 0.79 7.10
CA HIS A 12 7.93 1.76 6.02
C HIS A 12 8.91 2.85 6.42
N VAL A 13 9.98 3.00 5.63
CA VAL A 13 11.06 3.96 5.88
C VAL A 13 11.20 4.84 4.64
N SER A 14 11.31 6.15 4.83
CA SER A 14 11.59 7.06 3.71
C SER A 14 13.06 6.96 3.31
N ASP A 15 13.35 7.26 2.05
CA ASP A 15 14.73 7.36 1.54
C ASP A 15 15.58 8.33 2.37
N HIS A 16 15.00 9.45 2.79
CA HIS A 16 15.66 10.42 3.66
C HIS A 16 16.08 9.81 5.01
N THR A 17 15.17 9.08 5.66
CA THR A 17 15.47 8.39 6.93
C THR A 17 16.53 7.31 6.73
N LEU A 18 16.47 6.56 5.63
CA LEU A 18 17.43 5.50 5.34
C LEU A 18 18.83 6.06 5.04
N THR A 19 18.92 7.10 4.22
CA THR A 19 20.20 7.74 3.86
C THR A 19 20.81 8.48 5.06
N GLY A 20 19.99 9.12 5.90
CA GLY A 20 20.43 9.69 7.17
C GLY A 20 20.97 8.65 8.16
N ALA A 21 20.38 7.44 8.16
CA ALA A 21 20.88 6.31 8.95
C ALA A 21 22.25 5.80 8.47
N LEU A 22 22.44 5.72 7.15
CA LEU A 22 23.65 5.19 6.52
C LEU A 22 24.84 6.15 6.60
N THR A 23 24.58 7.45 6.63
CA THR A 23 25.62 8.49 6.71
C THR A 23 26.13 8.72 8.14
N GLY A 24 25.39 8.26 9.15
CA GLY A 24 25.76 8.30 10.55
C GLY A 24 25.73 9.72 11.13
N THR A 25 25.14 9.88 12.32
CA THR A 25 25.51 11.01 13.18
C THR A 25 26.76 10.61 13.98
N PRO A 26 27.62 11.56 14.40
CA PRO A 26 28.82 11.26 15.22
C PRO A 26 28.51 10.51 16.53
N SER A 27 27.24 10.47 16.93
CA SER A 27 26.70 9.81 18.13
C SER A 27 26.33 8.33 17.93
N GLY A 28 26.31 7.82 16.69
CA GLY A 28 25.83 6.46 16.38
C GLY A 28 24.30 6.27 16.50
N VAL A 29 23.57 7.37 16.73
CA VAL A 29 22.11 7.44 16.76
C VAL A 29 21.59 7.51 15.33
N ILE A 30 20.74 6.57 14.95
CA ILE A 30 20.06 6.59 13.66
C ILE A 30 18.81 7.46 13.83
N GLY A 31 18.98 8.75 13.51
CA GLY A 31 17.86 9.70 13.49
C GLY A 31 16.86 9.36 12.39
N GLY A 32 15.57 9.44 12.72
CA GLY A 32 14.49 9.38 11.73
C GLY A 32 13.27 8.63 12.21
N VAL A 33 12.20 8.75 11.42
CA VAL A 33 10.90 8.15 11.70
C VAL A 33 10.64 7.02 10.71
N ALA A 34 10.23 5.87 11.23
CA ALA A 34 9.65 4.78 10.48
C ALA A 34 8.15 4.69 10.79
N ARG A 35 7.35 4.21 9.85
CA ARG A 35 5.96 3.85 10.11
C ARG A 35 5.86 2.34 10.20
N VAL A 36 5.35 1.86 11.34
CA VAL A 36 5.08 0.44 11.55
C VAL A 36 3.58 0.21 11.48
N GLU A 37 3.17 -0.73 10.66
CA GLU A 37 1.75 -1.07 10.52
C GLU A 37 1.17 -1.60 11.85
N GLY A 38 -0.02 -1.11 12.22
CA GLY A 38 -0.66 -1.44 13.51
C GLY A 38 -0.12 -0.69 14.72
N VAL A 39 1.02 0.01 14.59
CA VAL A 39 1.62 0.82 15.67
C VAL A 39 1.55 2.31 15.35
N GLY A 40 1.85 2.70 14.11
CA GLY A 40 1.97 4.10 13.68
C GLY A 40 3.42 4.57 13.54
N PRO A 41 3.67 5.89 13.57
CA PRO A 41 5.01 6.45 13.44
C PRO A 41 5.83 6.22 14.72
N ILE A 42 7.03 5.68 14.57
CA ILE A 42 7.99 5.43 15.66
C ILE A 42 9.42 5.75 15.21
N LEU A 43 10.33 5.94 16.17
CA LEU A 43 11.74 6.19 15.86
C LEU A 43 12.39 4.93 15.28
N VAL A 44 13.29 5.11 14.31
CA VAL A 44 14.07 3.99 13.74
C VAL A 44 14.88 3.27 14.82
N ASP A 45 15.46 4.02 15.76
CA ASP A 45 16.19 3.43 16.89
C ASP A 45 15.29 2.55 17.77
N GLN A 46 14.00 2.86 17.89
CA GLN A 46 13.05 2.01 18.61
C GLN A 46 12.79 0.70 17.85
N VAL A 47 12.61 0.77 16.53
CA VAL A 47 12.52 -0.45 15.68
C VAL A 47 13.77 -1.30 15.83
N ARG A 48 14.96 -0.67 15.79
CA ARG A 48 16.24 -1.35 15.98
C ARG A 48 16.33 -2.03 17.35
N GLY A 49 15.88 -1.35 18.41
CA GLY A 49 15.80 -1.92 19.75
C GLY A 49 14.92 -3.16 19.83
N TRP A 50 13.76 -3.16 19.17
CA TRP A 50 12.89 -4.34 19.10
C TRP A 50 13.54 -5.52 18.37
N LEU A 51 14.20 -5.23 17.25
CA LEU A 51 14.79 -6.26 16.38
C LEU A 51 16.16 -6.75 16.87
N GLY A 52 16.87 -6.01 17.73
CA GLY A 52 18.26 -6.26 18.11
C GLY A 52 18.53 -7.58 18.83
N HIS A 53 17.48 -8.23 19.35
CA HIS A 53 17.57 -9.53 20.03
C HIS A 53 16.82 -10.65 19.28
N CYS A 54 16.38 -10.38 18.05
CA CYS A 54 15.62 -11.30 17.20
C CYS A 54 16.51 -11.88 16.09
N HIS A 55 16.17 -13.09 15.64
CA HIS A 55 16.68 -13.59 14.36
C HIS A 55 15.84 -12.96 13.24
N VAL A 56 16.43 -12.04 12.47
CA VAL A 56 15.72 -11.25 11.47
C VAL A 56 15.99 -11.79 10.07
N THR A 57 14.95 -12.23 9.39
CA THR A 57 14.98 -12.50 7.95
C THR A 57 14.40 -11.31 7.20
N VAL A 58 15.25 -10.55 6.52
CA VAL A 58 14.79 -9.48 5.63
C VAL A 58 14.21 -10.12 4.37
N LYS A 59 12.93 -9.88 4.11
CA LYS A 59 12.31 -10.29 2.85
C LYS A 59 12.62 -9.23 1.78
N PRO A 60 13.23 -9.59 0.64
CA PRO A 60 13.42 -8.63 -0.43
C PRO A 60 12.07 -8.14 -0.93
N VAL A 61 11.97 -6.83 -1.15
CA VAL A 61 10.82 -6.27 -1.86
C VAL A 61 11.00 -6.60 -3.33
N ILE A 62 10.27 -7.61 -3.80
CA ILE A 62 10.13 -7.94 -5.23
C ILE A 62 9.37 -6.79 -5.91
N ASP A 63 9.48 -6.64 -7.23
CA ASP A 63 8.61 -5.74 -7.98
C ASP A 63 7.13 -6.09 -7.70
N LEU A 64 6.50 -5.25 -6.88
CA LEU A 64 5.12 -5.41 -6.42
C LEU A 64 4.13 -5.21 -7.57
N ASN A 65 4.59 -4.70 -8.72
CA ASN A 65 3.75 -4.44 -9.88
C ASN A 65 3.72 -5.64 -10.83
N GLN A 66 4.72 -6.53 -10.82
CA GLN A 66 4.86 -7.67 -11.74
C GLN A 66 4.16 -8.95 -11.25
N GLN A 67 3.09 -8.81 -10.49
CA GLN A 67 2.29 -9.97 -10.08
C GLN A 67 1.46 -10.49 -11.27
N THR A 68 1.50 -11.81 -11.51
CA THR A 68 0.70 -12.44 -12.56
C THR A 68 -0.79 -12.12 -12.37
N PRO A 69 -1.50 -11.57 -13.38
CA PRO A 69 -2.94 -11.36 -13.30
C PRO A 69 -3.73 -12.66 -13.10
N VAL A 70 -4.99 -12.55 -12.68
CA VAL A 70 -5.93 -13.69 -12.65
C VAL A 70 -7.30 -13.32 -13.23
N ASP A 71 -8.00 -14.34 -13.72
CA ASP A 71 -9.34 -14.26 -14.31
C ASP A 71 -10.42 -14.61 -13.29
N ALA A 72 -10.33 -14.02 -12.09
CA ALA A 72 -11.27 -14.26 -11.00
C ALA A 72 -11.56 -12.97 -10.25
N TYR A 73 -12.80 -12.81 -9.77
CA TYR A 73 -13.19 -11.70 -8.91
C TYR A 73 -12.40 -11.71 -7.59
N GLU A 74 -12.24 -12.90 -7.01
CA GLU A 74 -11.49 -13.06 -5.77
C GLU A 74 -10.01 -12.77 -6.01
N ILE A 75 -9.46 -11.89 -5.17
CA ILE A 75 -8.07 -11.47 -5.25
C ILE A 75 -7.21 -12.49 -4.47
N PRO A 76 -6.23 -13.16 -5.11
CA PRO A 76 -5.31 -14.06 -4.43
C PRO A 76 -4.45 -13.33 -3.39
N ASP A 77 -4.04 -14.03 -2.33
CA ASP A 77 -3.24 -13.44 -1.25
C ASP A 77 -1.94 -12.78 -1.72
N ARG A 78 -1.28 -13.35 -2.73
CA ARG A 78 -0.07 -12.74 -3.32
C ARG A 78 -0.32 -11.34 -3.91
N LEU A 79 -1.47 -11.14 -4.54
CA LEU A 79 -1.85 -9.86 -5.13
C LEU A 79 -2.31 -8.89 -4.04
N ARG A 80 -3.08 -9.37 -3.07
CA ARG A 80 -3.48 -8.60 -1.89
C ARG A 80 -2.27 -8.06 -1.13
N GLU A 81 -1.29 -8.91 -0.87
CA GLU A 81 -0.05 -8.54 -0.19
C GLU A 81 0.75 -7.52 -1.01
N ALA A 82 0.94 -7.76 -2.31
CA ALA A 82 1.69 -6.86 -3.17
C ALA A 82 1.04 -5.46 -3.26
N VAL A 83 -0.30 -5.40 -3.38
CA VAL A 83 -1.03 -4.14 -3.39
C VAL A 83 -0.87 -3.40 -2.05
N HIS A 84 -0.93 -4.10 -0.93
CA HIS A 84 -0.79 -3.47 0.39
C HIS A 84 0.63 -2.96 0.65
N LEU A 85 1.65 -3.72 0.25
CA LEU A 85 3.05 -3.28 0.36
C LEU A 85 3.34 -2.06 -0.52
N ARG A 86 2.72 -1.99 -1.70
CA ARG A 86 2.88 -0.86 -2.64
C ARG A 86 2.12 0.37 -2.17
N SER A 87 0.90 0.17 -1.69
CA SER A 87 -0.03 1.21 -1.27
C SER A 87 -0.50 0.88 0.15
N PRO A 88 0.23 1.30 1.19
CA PRO A 88 -0.05 0.91 2.57
C PRO A 88 -1.20 1.72 3.21
N VAL A 89 -1.76 2.67 2.48
CA VAL A 89 -2.84 3.57 2.92
C VAL A 89 -4.00 3.45 1.92
N ASP A 90 -5.22 3.58 2.41
CA ASP A 90 -6.40 3.81 1.58
C ASP A 90 -6.13 4.87 0.50
N VAL A 91 -6.44 4.55 -0.75
CA VAL A 91 -6.06 5.36 -1.92
C VAL A 91 -7.05 6.48 -2.27
N PHE A 92 -8.08 6.70 -1.44
CA PHE A 92 -8.95 7.86 -1.55
C PHE A 92 -8.18 9.15 -1.19
N PRO A 93 -8.45 10.30 -1.86
CA PRO A 93 -7.74 11.54 -1.60
C PRO A 93 -7.70 11.91 -0.11
N TYR A 94 -6.50 12.16 0.41
CA TYR A 94 -6.19 12.50 1.81
C TYR A 94 -6.56 11.44 2.87
N ALA A 95 -6.92 10.23 2.47
CA ALA A 95 -7.15 9.17 3.44
C ALA A 95 -5.84 8.80 4.17
N THR A 96 -5.96 8.42 5.45
CA THR A 96 -4.82 8.11 6.33
C THR A 96 -4.91 6.71 6.94
N ASN A 97 -5.92 5.93 6.55
CA ASN A 97 -6.16 4.61 7.12
C ASN A 97 -5.17 3.59 6.54
N THR A 98 -4.36 2.99 7.42
CA THR A 98 -3.35 1.96 7.09
C THR A 98 -3.79 0.54 7.46
N CYS A 99 -5.08 0.30 7.69
CA CYS A 99 -5.57 -0.98 8.17
C CYS A 99 -5.53 -2.03 7.05
N ARG A 100 -4.83 -3.15 7.28
CA ARG A 100 -4.81 -4.32 6.37
C ARG A 100 -6.16 -4.98 6.14
N ARG A 101 -7.17 -4.69 6.98
CA ARG A 101 -8.55 -5.16 6.79
C ARG A 101 -9.34 -4.32 5.79
N SER A 102 -8.72 -3.33 5.16
CA SER A 102 -9.29 -2.64 4.00
C SER A 102 -9.61 -3.63 2.89
N ASP A 103 -10.69 -3.38 2.15
CA ASP A 103 -10.99 -4.11 0.94
C ASP A 103 -9.88 -3.83 -0.09
N ILE A 104 -9.20 -4.85 -0.61
CA ILE A 104 -8.47 -4.68 -1.86
C ILE A 104 -9.50 -4.82 -2.97
N ASP A 105 -9.63 -3.79 -3.79
CA ASP A 105 -10.81 -3.66 -4.65
C ASP A 105 -10.44 -3.05 -6.01
N HIS A 106 -11.24 -3.42 -7.02
CA HIS A 106 -10.95 -3.11 -8.41
C HIS A 106 -11.24 -1.65 -8.75
N THR A 107 -10.33 -0.94 -9.41
CA THR A 107 -10.60 0.44 -9.86
C THR A 107 -11.54 0.48 -11.06
N ASP A 108 -11.32 -0.40 -12.03
CA ASP A 108 -12.27 -0.74 -13.10
C ASP A 108 -12.99 -2.02 -12.68
N PRO A 109 -14.33 -2.00 -12.48
CA PRO A 109 -15.07 -3.13 -11.94
C PRO A 109 -14.86 -4.43 -12.72
N TYR A 110 -14.62 -5.51 -11.98
CA TYR A 110 -14.50 -6.84 -12.54
C TYR A 110 -15.79 -7.27 -13.26
N ARG A 111 -15.63 -7.88 -14.44
CA ARG A 111 -16.67 -8.55 -15.21
C ARG A 111 -16.28 -10.00 -15.44
N SER A 112 -17.19 -10.94 -15.18
CA SER A 112 -16.91 -12.36 -15.47
C SER A 112 -16.54 -12.55 -16.94
N PRO A 113 -15.57 -13.42 -17.28
CA PRO A 113 -15.32 -13.84 -18.65
C PRO A 113 -16.59 -14.30 -19.38
N ASP A 114 -17.49 -15.00 -18.67
CA ASP A 114 -18.79 -15.45 -19.22
C ASP A 114 -19.70 -14.28 -19.63
N ASN A 115 -19.49 -13.10 -19.05
CA ASN A 115 -20.22 -11.87 -19.35
C ASN A 115 -19.41 -10.91 -20.24
N GLY A 116 -18.43 -11.43 -20.99
CA GLY A 116 -17.58 -10.66 -21.89
C GLY A 116 -16.50 -9.82 -21.20
N GLY A 117 -16.16 -10.15 -19.96
CA GLY A 117 -15.02 -9.55 -19.27
C GLY A 117 -13.69 -9.92 -19.95
N PRO A 118 -12.75 -8.98 -20.14
CA PRO A 118 -11.43 -9.31 -20.69
C PRO A 118 -10.62 -10.17 -19.71
N PRO A 119 -9.61 -10.93 -20.19
CA PRO A 119 -8.68 -11.61 -19.31
C PRO A 119 -7.81 -10.62 -18.53
N GLY A 120 -7.23 -11.07 -17.42
CA GLY A 120 -6.30 -10.34 -16.58
C GLY A 120 -6.90 -9.16 -15.82
N GLN A 121 -8.21 -9.15 -15.56
CA GLN A 121 -8.86 -8.01 -14.88
C GLN A 121 -8.38 -7.80 -13.45
N THR A 122 -8.05 -8.89 -12.75
CA THR A 122 -7.51 -8.83 -11.39
C THR A 122 -5.99 -8.77 -11.47
N ARG A 123 -5.48 -7.54 -11.51
CA ARG A 123 -4.07 -7.21 -11.75
C ARG A 123 -3.63 -6.00 -10.94
N SER A 124 -2.32 -5.83 -10.76
CA SER A 124 -1.72 -4.81 -9.90
C SER A 124 -2.17 -3.37 -10.20
N ASP A 125 -2.32 -3.02 -11.47
CA ASP A 125 -2.76 -1.73 -12.01
C ASP A 125 -4.29 -1.61 -12.14
N ASN A 126 -5.04 -2.55 -11.56
CA ASN A 126 -6.49 -2.44 -11.41
C ASN A 126 -6.94 -2.73 -9.97
N LEU A 127 -6.06 -2.59 -8.99
CA LEU A 127 -6.34 -2.88 -7.58
C LEU A 127 -5.75 -1.78 -6.68
N GLY A 128 -6.49 -1.43 -5.63
CA GLY A 128 -6.03 -0.57 -4.54
C GLY A 128 -6.71 -0.91 -3.21
N PRO A 129 -6.13 -0.51 -2.08
CA PRO A 129 -6.80 -0.61 -0.78
C PRO A 129 -7.88 0.47 -0.63
N PHE A 130 -9.06 0.03 -0.21
CA PHE A 130 -10.21 0.86 0.06
C PHE A 130 -10.79 0.48 1.41
N THR A 131 -10.98 1.45 2.29
CA THR A 131 -11.91 1.24 3.40
C THR A 131 -13.30 1.00 2.85
N ARG A 132 -14.13 0.24 3.58
CA ARG A 132 -15.52 0.00 3.18
C ARG A 132 -16.28 1.30 2.89
N PHE A 133 -15.99 2.38 3.61
CA PHE A 133 -16.56 3.70 3.38
C PHE A 133 -16.16 4.28 2.01
N HIS A 134 -14.86 4.35 1.70
CA HIS A 134 -14.39 4.89 0.42
C HIS A 134 -14.71 3.98 -0.76
N HIS A 135 -14.76 2.66 -0.57
CA HIS A 135 -15.30 1.74 -1.56
C HIS A 135 -16.74 2.11 -1.91
N ARG A 136 -17.62 2.35 -0.92
CA ARG A 136 -19.00 2.76 -1.18
C ARG A 136 -19.08 4.11 -1.90
N ILE A 137 -18.22 5.07 -1.57
CA ILE A 137 -18.13 6.35 -2.29
C ILE A 137 -17.75 6.11 -3.75
N LYS A 138 -16.72 5.32 -4.03
CA LYS A 138 -16.31 4.99 -5.40
C LYS A 138 -17.46 4.37 -6.19
N THR A 139 -18.19 3.43 -5.59
CA THR A 139 -19.19 2.62 -6.29
C THR A 139 -20.56 3.30 -6.42
N HIS A 140 -20.99 4.05 -5.41
CA HIS A 140 -22.38 4.54 -5.31
C HIS A 140 -22.51 6.06 -5.36
N SER A 141 -21.43 6.79 -5.67
CA SER A 141 -21.47 8.25 -5.78
C SER A 141 -20.99 8.73 -7.15
N ARG A 142 -20.82 10.04 -7.31
CA ARG A 142 -20.31 10.67 -8.54
C ARG A 142 -18.77 10.80 -8.56
N TRP A 143 -18.08 10.26 -7.57
CA TRP A 143 -16.62 10.16 -7.61
C TRP A 143 -16.20 9.17 -8.69
N GLN A 144 -15.14 9.52 -9.42
CA GLN A 144 -14.56 8.66 -10.45
C GLN A 144 -13.09 8.42 -10.12
N VAL A 145 -12.61 7.21 -10.41
CA VAL A 145 -11.19 6.86 -10.28
C VAL A 145 -10.68 6.26 -11.58
N LYS A 146 -9.44 6.58 -11.91
CA LYS A 146 -8.64 5.86 -12.89
C LYS A 146 -7.30 5.48 -12.29
N GLN A 147 -6.77 4.34 -12.71
CA GLN A 147 -5.47 3.85 -12.28
C GLN A 147 -4.57 3.68 -13.51
N PRO A 148 -3.88 4.74 -13.97
CA PRO A 148 -3.04 4.65 -15.17
C PRO A 148 -1.87 3.67 -15.02
N PHE A 149 -1.33 3.58 -13.80
CA PHE A 149 -0.26 2.67 -13.44
C PHE A 149 -0.54 2.08 -12.06
N ALA A 150 0.06 0.93 -11.79
CA ALA A 150 0.04 0.33 -10.46
C ALA A 150 0.52 1.32 -9.39
N GLY A 151 -0.31 1.53 -8.36
CA GLY A 151 -0.03 2.48 -7.27
C GLY A 151 -0.30 3.96 -7.58
N VAL A 152 -0.76 4.31 -8.79
CA VAL A 152 -1.08 5.70 -9.19
C VAL A 152 -2.58 5.82 -9.44
N PHE A 153 -3.27 6.65 -8.66
CA PHE A 153 -4.72 6.82 -8.73
C PHE A 153 -5.08 8.27 -9.05
N VAL A 154 -5.89 8.45 -10.09
CA VAL A 154 -6.44 9.75 -10.49
C VAL A 154 -7.92 9.78 -10.12
N TRP A 155 -8.24 10.58 -9.12
CA TRP A 155 -9.61 10.78 -8.64
C TRP A 155 -10.19 12.05 -9.22
N ARG A 156 -11.46 11.99 -9.61
CA ARG A 156 -12.27 13.15 -9.94
C ARG A 156 -13.43 13.25 -8.96
N SER A 157 -13.53 14.40 -8.31
CA SER A 157 -14.65 14.70 -7.41
C SER A 157 -15.93 15.03 -8.17
N PRO A 158 -17.11 14.96 -7.52
CA PRO A 158 -18.38 15.39 -8.11
C PRO A 158 -18.41 16.84 -8.60
N HIS A 159 -17.53 17.69 -8.07
CA HIS A 159 -17.38 19.10 -8.45
C HIS A 159 -16.25 19.34 -9.46
N GLY A 160 -15.72 18.27 -10.07
CA GLY A 160 -14.72 18.38 -11.14
C GLY A 160 -13.28 18.55 -10.70
N ARG A 161 -12.99 18.70 -9.40
CA ARG A 161 -11.60 18.73 -8.87
C ARG A 161 -10.90 17.40 -9.11
N ILE A 162 -9.62 17.45 -9.45
CA ILE A 162 -8.80 16.28 -9.76
C ILE A 162 -7.70 16.11 -8.72
N TYR A 163 -7.55 14.89 -8.21
CA TYR A 163 -6.54 14.51 -7.24
C TYR A 163 -5.69 13.36 -7.78
N LEU A 164 -4.38 13.53 -7.73
CA LEU A 164 -3.40 12.47 -7.92
C LEU A 164 -3.07 11.87 -6.54
N VAL A 165 -3.18 10.55 -6.41
CA VAL A 165 -2.81 9.81 -5.20
C VAL A 165 -1.78 8.75 -5.58
N ASP A 166 -0.60 8.83 -4.98
CA ASP A 166 0.49 7.87 -5.15
C ASP A 166 1.28 7.69 -3.84
N ASN A 167 2.46 7.08 -3.90
CA ASN A 167 3.31 6.84 -2.73
C ASN A 167 3.85 8.11 -2.06
N THR A 168 3.79 9.27 -2.73
CA THR A 168 4.18 10.58 -2.19
C THR A 168 3.02 11.29 -1.48
N GLY A 169 1.80 10.78 -1.62
CA GLY A 169 0.59 11.29 -0.98
C GLY A 169 -0.45 11.77 -1.98
N THR A 170 -1.25 12.78 -1.58
CA THR A 170 -2.31 13.35 -2.41
C THR A 170 -1.92 14.75 -2.90
N THR A 171 -1.92 14.93 -4.22
CA THR A 171 -1.72 16.23 -4.88
C THR A 171 -3.01 16.64 -5.62
N ARG A 172 -3.52 17.85 -5.37
CA ARG A 172 -4.59 18.41 -6.19
C ARG A 172 -3.99 18.99 -7.45
N VAL A 173 -4.42 18.51 -8.62
CA VAL A 173 -3.86 18.90 -9.92
C VAL A 173 -4.75 19.87 -10.71
N ALA A 174 -6.05 19.91 -10.39
CA ALA A 174 -7.02 20.88 -10.92
C ALA A 174 -8.17 21.11 -9.92
#